data_AF-U6DME4-F1
#
_entry.id   AF-U6DME4-F1
#
_cell.length_a   1.000
_cell.length_b   1.000
_cell.length_c   1.000
_cell.angle_alpha   90.00
_cell.angle_beta   90.00
_cell.angle_gamma   90.00
#
_symmetry.space_group_name_H-M   'P 1'
#
loop_
_entity.id
_entity.type
_entity.pdbx_description
1 polymer ?
#
loop_
_entity_poly.entity_id
_entity_poly.type
_entity_poly.pdbx_seq_one_letter_code
_entity_poly.pdbx_strand_id
1 'polypeptide(L)'
;EAEGIAGRQGSSGVEVVFPSDPATPAPLCPHGPTLLFVKVNQGKEETRRFYACSACRDRKDCNFFQWEDEKLSGARLAAREAHNQKCQPPLSRTQCVERYLKFIELPLSQRKFCQGCQQLLLPDDWEKHQEHRVVGDISITQLKRPSQLLYPLENKKTNAQYLFADRSCQFLVDLLSTLGFTRVLCVGTPRLHELIRLKASGEKKSNIKSLLLDIDFRYSQFYVEDSFCHYNMFNHHFFDGKAALEVCRTFLQEDKGEGVIMVTDPPFGGLVEPLAVTFKKLIAMWKEGQSQDSSQKELPIFWIFPYFFEFRIRQFFPSFCMLDYQVDYDNH
;
A
#
# COMPACT_ATOMS: atom_id res chain seq x y z
N GLU A 1 38.33 -27.88 -22.25
CA GLU A 1 37.79 -27.03 -23.34
C GLU A 1 36.54 -27.69 -23.91
N ALA A 2 35.40 -27.03 -23.75
CA ALA A 2 34.16 -27.13 -24.54
C ALA A 2 33.04 -26.54 -23.67
N GLU A 3 32.84 -25.23 -23.81
CA GLU A 3 31.72 -24.49 -23.23
C GLU A 3 30.41 -24.98 -23.85
N GLY A 4 29.54 -25.58 -23.03
CA GLY A 4 28.15 -25.83 -23.39
C GLY A 4 27.31 -24.58 -23.17
N ILE A 5 27.23 -23.73 -24.20
CA ILE A 5 26.28 -22.62 -24.29
C ILE A 5 24.86 -23.21 -24.32
N ALA A 6 24.22 -23.30 -23.15
CA ALA A 6 22.80 -23.59 -23.06
C ALA A 6 22.01 -22.31 -23.35
N GLY A 7 21.33 -22.31 -24.50
CA GLY A 7 20.66 -21.16 -25.09
C GLY A 7 19.66 -20.46 -24.15
N ARG A 8 19.79 -19.14 -24.07
CA ARG A 8 18.73 -18.24 -23.60
C ARG A 8 17.56 -18.34 -24.58
N GLN A 9 16.53 -19.11 -24.25
CA GLN A 9 15.23 -19.00 -24.89
C GLN A 9 14.68 -17.60 -24.60
N GLY A 10 14.65 -16.77 -25.64
CA GLY A 10 14.35 -15.36 -25.57
C GLY A 10 12.86 -15.06 -25.50
N SER A 11 12.39 -14.55 -24.36
CA SER A 11 11.05 -13.98 -24.24
C SER A 11 11.05 -12.50 -24.64
N SER A 12 10.17 -12.08 -25.54
CA SER A 12 9.78 -10.67 -25.68
C SER A 12 9.24 -10.15 -24.34
N GLY A 13 9.77 -9.04 -23.83
CA GLY A 13 9.52 -8.58 -22.47
C GLY A 13 9.09 -7.12 -22.39
N VAL A 14 8.48 -6.75 -21.24
CA VAL A 14 8.24 -5.36 -20.85
C VAL A 14 9.08 -5.09 -19.61
N GLU A 15 9.91 -4.07 -19.66
CA GLU A 15 10.78 -3.65 -18.56
C GLU A 15 10.37 -2.26 -18.07
N VAL A 16 10.55 -1.99 -16.77
CA VAL A 16 10.33 -0.66 -16.19
C VAL A 16 11.57 0.18 -16.45
N VAL A 17 11.36 1.43 -16.85
CA VAL A 17 12.43 2.40 -17.03
C VAL A 17 12.28 3.48 -15.97
N PHE A 18 13.37 3.74 -15.24
CA PHE A 18 13.44 4.89 -14.34
C PHE A 18 14.15 6.02 -15.09
N PRO A 19 13.44 7.11 -15.43
CA PRO A 19 14.05 8.22 -16.16
C PRO A 19 15.16 8.86 -15.33
N SER A 20 16.30 9.10 -15.97
CA SER A 20 17.48 9.74 -15.36
C SER A 20 17.27 11.23 -15.10
N ASP A 21 16.32 11.86 -15.80
CA ASP A 21 15.99 13.27 -15.70
C ASP A 21 14.68 13.47 -14.91
N PRO A 22 14.73 14.09 -13.72
CA PRO A 22 13.55 14.39 -12.91
C PRO A 22 12.67 15.52 -13.48
N ALA A 23 13.10 16.25 -14.52
CA ALA A 23 12.42 17.44 -15.02
C ALA A 23 11.08 17.15 -15.72
N THR A 24 10.87 15.95 -16.27
CA THR A 24 9.60 15.59 -16.94
C THR A 24 8.76 14.68 -16.06
N PRO A 25 7.66 15.17 -15.45
CA PRO A 25 6.82 14.33 -14.62
C PRO A 25 6.05 13.30 -15.45
N ALA A 26 5.97 12.07 -14.95
CA ALA A 26 5.12 11.04 -15.55
C ALA A 26 3.65 11.48 -15.52
N PRO A 27 2.86 11.19 -16.58
CA PRO A 27 1.46 11.55 -16.59
C PRO A 27 0.68 10.80 -15.51
N LEU A 28 -0.38 11.43 -15.01
CA LEU A 28 -1.20 10.90 -13.93
C LEU A 28 -2.30 9.98 -14.46
N CYS A 29 -2.48 8.85 -13.79
CA CYS A 29 -3.68 8.01 -13.88
C CYS A 29 -4.51 8.18 -12.58
N PRO A 30 -5.68 7.52 -12.44
CA PRO A 30 -6.46 7.57 -11.20
C PRO A 30 -5.71 7.16 -9.94
N HIS A 31 -4.60 6.41 -10.07
CA HIS A 31 -3.80 5.85 -8.97
C HIS A 31 -2.48 6.60 -8.75
N GLY A 32 -2.36 7.84 -9.25
CA GLY A 32 -1.15 8.67 -9.16
C GLY A 32 -0.26 8.60 -10.40
N PRO A 33 1.03 9.00 -10.28
CA PRO A 33 1.98 8.96 -11.38
C PRO A 33 2.13 7.56 -11.98
N THR A 34 2.11 7.49 -13.30
CA THR A 34 2.31 6.25 -14.05
C THR A 34 3.76 5.80 -14.03
N LEU A 35 3.99 4.52 -14.35
CA LEU A 35 5.34 4.01 -14.58
C LEU A 35 5.66 4.04 -16.07
N LEU A 36 6.91 4.35 -16.38
CA LEU A 36 7.45 4.29 -17.74
C LEU A 36 7.95 2.87 -18.01
N PHE A 37 7.57 2.33 -19.16
CA PHE A 37 7.90 0.99 -19.60
C PHE A 37 8.55 1.03 -20.98
N VAL A 38 9.39 0.06 -21.27
CA VAL A 38 9.96 -0.17 -22.59
C VAL A 38 9.60 -1.58 -23.08
N LYS A 39 9.20 -1.70 -24.35
CA LYS A 39 9.05 -3.01 -24.98
C LYS A 39 10.39 -3.46 -25.54
N VAL A 40 10.88 -4.60 -25.06
CA VAL A 40 12.09 -5.23 -25.57
C VAL A 40 11.68 -6.23 -26.65
N ASN A 41 11.81 -5.85 -27.91
CA ASN A 41 11.58 -6.72 -29.06
C ASN A 41 12.93 -7.22 -29.59
N GLN A 42 13.10 -8.54 -29.70
CA GLN A 42 14.32 -9.09 -30.29
C GLN A 42 14.44 -8.68 -31.77
N GLY A 43 15.57 -8.11 -32.15
CA GLY A 43 15.91 -7.81 -33.55
C GLY A 43 15.43 -6.47 -34.11
N LYS A 44 14.83 -5.58 -33.30
CA LYS A 44 14.59 -4.18 -33.69
C LYS A 44 15.30 -3.23 -32.73
N GLU A 45 16.07 -2.28 -33.28
CA GLU A 45 16.73 -1.22 -32.50
C GLU A 45 15.74 -0.24 -31.86
N GLU A 46 14.51 -0.16 -32.38
CA GLU A 46 13.49 0.76 -31.87
C GLU A 46 12.77 0.20 -30.63
N THR A 47 13.32 0.55 -29.47
CA THR A 47 12.68 0.38 -28.17
C THR A 47 11.77 1.57 -27.88
N ARG A 48 10.47 1.45 -28.20
CA ARG A 48 9.50 2.53 -27.90
C ARG A 48 9.01 2.44 -26.45
N ARG A 49 9.03 3.58 -25.76
CA ARG A 49 8.62 3.69 -24.36
C ARG A 49 7.18 4.17 -24.21
N PHE A 50 6.50 3.71 -23.16
CA PHE A 50 5.11 4.05 -22.87
C PHE A 50 4.83 4.11 -21.37
N TYR A 51 3.88 4.94 -20.99
CA TYR A 51 3.36 5.05 -19.64
C TYR A 51 2.16 4.14 -19.42
N ALA A 52 2.12 3.44 -18.29
CA ALA A 52 0.97 2.64 -17.86
C ALA A 52 0.75 2.70 -16.34
N CYS A 53 -0.42 2.23 -15.89
CA CYS A 53 -0.79 2.24 -14.48
C CYS A 53 0.25 1.52 -13.60
N SER A 54 0.58 2.11 -12.45
CA SER A 54 1.52 1.56 -11.47
C SER A 54 0.87 0.48 -10.59
N ALA A 55 -0.43 0.61 -10.29
CA ALA A 55 -1.15 -0.25 -9.35
C ALA A 55 -2.03 -1.33 -10.02
N CYS A 56 -2.45 -1.13 -11.27
CA CYS A 56 -3.33 -2.07 -11.98
C CYS A 56 -2.59 -2.71 -13.15
N ARG A 57 -2.61 -4.05 -13.20
CA ARG A 57 -2.01 -4.82 -14.28
C ARG A 57 -2.95 -5.05 -15.44
N ASP A 58 -4.24 -5.13 -15.14
CA ASP A 58 -5.27 -5.28 -16.16
C ASP A 58 -5.74 -3.90 -16.64
N ARG A 59 -5.80 -3.74 -17.96
CA ARG A 59 -6.32 -2.52 -18.58
C ARG A 59 -7.82 -2.35 -18.35
N LYS A 60 -8.52 -3.39 -17.89
CA LYS A 60 -9.93 -3.31 -17.49
C LYS A 60 -10.13 -2.50 -16.22
N ASP A 61 -9.17 -2.56 -15.30
CA ASP A 61 -9.25 -1.87 -14.00
C ASP A 61 -8.69 -0.44 -14.11
N CYS A 62 -7.61 -0.25 -14.88
CA CYS A 62 -7.12 1.06 -15.28
C CYS A 62 -6.61 1.01 -16.72
N ASN A 63 -7.34 1.62 -17.65
CA ASN A 63 -7.01 1.59 -19.08
C ASN A 63 -5.95 2.61 -19.50
N PHE A 64 -5.24 3.23 -18.55
CA PHE A 64 -4.24 4.24 -18.85
C PHE A 64 -3.14 3.68 -19.75
N PHE A 65 -2.95 4.33 -20.90
CA PHE A 65 -1.83 4.09 -21.81
C PHE A 65 -1.49 5.38 -22.55
N GLN A 66 -0.20 5.69 -22.66
CA GLN A 66 0.30 6.81 -23.46
C GLN A 66 1.71 6.49 -23.91
N TRP A 67 2.05 6.73 -25.17
CA TRP A 67 3.45 6.65 -25.61
C TRP A 67 4.24 7.86 -25.09
N GLU A 68 5.51 7.67 -24.73
CA GLU A 68 6.34 8.76 -24.19
C GLU A 68 6.46 9.96 -25.14
N ASP A 69 6.50 9.69 -26.44
CA ASP A 69 6.58 10.67 -27.53
C ASP A 69 5.20 11.22 -27.98
N GLU A 70 4.10 10.72 -27.43
CA GLU A 70 2.75 11.17 -27.79
C GLU A 70 2.44 12.54 -27.18
N LYS A 71 2.25 13.55 -28.04
CA LYS A 71 1.74 14.87 -27.64
C LYS A 71 0.22 14.83 -27.54
N LEU A 72 -0.32 15.11 -26.35
CA LEU A 72 -1.76 15.20 -26.13
C LEU A 72 -2.28 16.61 -26.39
N SER A 73 -3.48 16.70 -27.00
CA SER A 73 -4.20 17.96 -27.09
C SER A 73 -4.74 18.39 -25.73
N GLY A 74 -4.97 19.69 -25.53
CA GLY A 74 -5.55 20.23 -24.29
C GLY A 74 -6.89 19.57 -23.91
N ALA A 75 -7.74 19.27 -24.91
CA ALA A 75 -9.00 18.57 -24.68
C ALA A 75 -8.82 17.14 -24.14
N ARG A 76 -7.81 16.39 -24.64
CA ARG A 76 -7.51 15.03 -24.13
C ARG A 76 -6.94 15.07 -22.72
N LEU A 77 -6.13 16.08 -22.39
CA LEU A 77 -5.63 16.30 -21.03
C LEU A 77 -6.77 16.61 -20.05
N ALA A 78 -7.65 17.55 -20.40
CA ALA A 78 -8.80 17.91 -19.57
C ALA A 78 -9.76 16.72 -19.35
N ALA A 79 -10.06 15.95 -20.40
CA ALA A 79 -10.90 14.76 -20.29
C ALA A 79 -10.29 13.69 -19.37
N ARG A 80 -8.96 13.55 -19.40
CA ARG A 80 -8.22 12.64 -18.52
C ARG A 80 -8.26 13.11 -17.06
N GLU A 81 -8.04 14.39 -16.81
CA GLU A 81 -8.10 14.96 -15.45
C GLU A 81 -9.50 14.75 -14.86
N ALA A 82 -10.55 15.02 -15.63
CA ALA A 82 -11.93 14.77 -15.21
C ALA A 82 -12.19 13.28 -14.91
N HIS A 83 -11.67 12.36 -15.72
CA HIS A 83 -11.76 10.92 -15.45
C HIS A 83 -11.02 10.52 -14.18
N ASN A 84 -9.78 11.00 -14.00
CA ASN A 84 -8.97 10.73 -12.81
C ASN A 84 -9.66 11.21 -11.53
N GLN A 85 -10.33 12.37 -11.57
CA GLN A 85 -11.12 12.90 -10.46
C GLN A 85 -12.35 12.04 -10.17
N LYS A 86 -13.07 11.61 -11.21
CA LYS A 86 -14.26 10.75 -11.06
C LYS A 86 -13.95 9.39 -10.44
N CYS A 87 -12.74 8.88 -10.64
CA CYS A 87 -12.27 7.61 -10.08
C CYS A 87 -11.73 7.72 -8.65
N GLN A 88 -11.63 8.93 -8.08
CA GLN A 88 -11.22 9.09 -6.68
C GLN A 88 -12.30 8.54 -5.72
N PRO A 89 -11.92 8.17 -4.49
CA PRO A 89 -12.87 7.77 -3.46
C PRO A 89 -14.01 8.81 -3.30
N PRO A 90 -15.26 8.38 -3.08
CA PRO A 90 -16.41 9.28 -3.00
C PRO A 90 -16.42 10.15 -1.75
N LEU A 91 -15.65 9.77 -0.72
CA LEU A 91 -15.50 10.50 0.53
C LEU A 91 -14.04 10.95 0.66
N SER A 92 -13.84 12.21 1.01
CA SER A 92 -12.52 12.72 1.37
C SER A 92 -12.05 12.15 2.70
N ARG A 93 -10.73 12.22 2.97
CA ARG A 93 -10.16 11.80 4.24
C ARG A 93 -10.81 12.50 5.44
N THR A 94 -11.00 13.81 5.37
CA THR A 94 -11.67 14.60 6.41
C THR A 94 -13.10 14.14 6.66
N GLN A 95 -13.87 13.90 5.59
CA GLN A 95 -15.23 13.36 5.71
C GLN A 95 -15.25 11.98 6.37
N CYS A 96 -14.29 11.11 6.06
CA CYS A 96 -14.15 9.80 6.72
C CYS A 96 -13.93 9.95 8.22
N VAL A 97 -13.04 10.87 8.66
CA VAL A 97 -12.79 11.13 10.08
C VAL A 97 -14.03 11.65 10.79
N GLU A 98 -14.66 12.69 10.24
CA GLU A 98 -15.87 13.30 10.81
C GLU A 98 -17.01 12.28 10.93
N ARG A 99 -17.21 11.46 9.89
CA ARG A 99 -18.22 10.40 9.89
C ARG A 99 -17.91 9.33 10.92
N TYR A 100 -16.65 8.91 11.03
CA TYR A 100 -16.24 7.90 12.02
C TYR A 100 -16.49 8.37 13.45
N LEU A 101 -16.13 9.63 13.77
CA LEU A 101 -16.38 10.23 15.09
C LEU A 101 -17.88 10.27 15.43
N LYS A 102 -18.72 10.72 14.49
CA LYS A 102 -20.18 10.66 14.66
C LYS A 102 -20.69 9.23 14.81
N PHE A 103 -20.13 8.28 14.06
CA PHE A 103 -20.56 6.89 14.06
C PHE A 103 -20.32 6.20 15.42
N ILE A 104 -19.16 6.43 16.05
CA ILE A 104 -18.85 5.83 17.36
C ILE A 104 -19.69 6.40 18.50
N GLU A 105 -20.24 7.61 18.34
CA GLU A 105 -21.16 8.23 19.30
C GLU A 105 -22.58 7.64 19.24
N LEU A 106 -22.96 7.02 18.11
CA LEU A 106 -24.27 6.41 17.95
C LEU A 106 -24.48 5.26 18.96
N PRO A 107 -25.74 5.02 19.42
CA PRO A 107 -26.10 3.80 20.12
C PRO A 107 -25.82 2.56 19.28
N LEU A 108 -25.55 1.42 19.92
CA LEU A 108 -25.23 0.16 19.22
C LEU A 108 -26.28 -0.19 18.15
N SER A 109 -27.57 -0.06 18.49
CA SER A 109 -28.71 -0.33 17.60
C SER A 109 -28.78 0.54 16.35
N GLN A 110 -28.04 1.65 16.31
CA GLN A 110 -27.98 2.57 15.18
C GLN A 110 -26.67 2.45 14.38
N ARG A 111 -25.71 1.65 14.83
CA ARG A 111 -24.45 1.43 14.12
C ARG A 111 -24.66 0.38 13.04
N LYS A 112 -24.74 0.82 11.78
CA LYS A 112 -24.98 -0.04 10.63
C LYS A 112 -23.82 0.01 9.65
N PHE A 113 -23.51 -1.13 9.05
CA PHE A 113 -22.52 -1.27 7.98
C PHE A 113 -23.15 -1.91 6.76
N CYS A 114 -23.06 -1.25 5.60
CA CYS A 114 -23.53 -1.79 4.35
C CYS A 114 -22.47 -2.71 3.73
N GLN A 115 -22.77 -4.00 3.59
CA GLN A 115 -21.86 -4.96 2.96
C GLN A 115 -21.79 -4.76 1.44
N GLY A 116 -22.87 -4.34 0.78
CA GLY A 116 -22.86 -4.05 -0.66
C GLY A 116 -21.91 -2.89 -1.03
N CYS A 117 -22.01 -1.77 -0.30
CA CYS A 117 -21.19 -0.59 -0.54
C CYS A 117 -19.85 -0.58 0.21
N GLN A 118 -19.64 -1.50 1.16
CA GLN A 118 -18.49 -1.53 2.06
C GLN A 118 -18.32 -0.23 2.87
N GLN A 119 -19.42 0.28 3.40
CA GLN A 119 -19.50 1.60 4.04
C GLN A 119 -20.21 1.57 5.40
N LEU A 120 -19.65 2.28 6.38
CA LEU A 120 -20.30 2.66 7.64
C LEU A 120 -21.41 3.67 7.34
N LEU A 121 -22.60 3.42 7.86
CA LEU A 121 -23.80 4.22 7.60
C LEU A 121 -24.14 5.07 8.82
N LEU A 122 -24.24 6.39 8.62
CA LEU A 122 -24.93 7.26 9.57
C LEU A 122 -26.45 7.14 9.35
N PRO A 123 -27.30 7.55 10.32
CA PRO A 123 -28.76 7.46 10.19
C PRO A 123 -29.32 8.04 8.89
N ASP A 124 -28.77 9.17 8.44
CA ASP A 124 -29.19 9.86 7.21
C ASP A 124 -28.88 9.05 5.92
N ASP A 125 -27.99 8.07 5.98
CA ASP A 125 -27.64 7.24 4.83
C ASP A 125 -28.62 6.08 4.64
N TRP A 126 -29.41 5.71 5.66
CA TRP A 126 -30.14 4.43 5.67
C TRP A 126 -31.13 4.27 4.52
N GLU A 127 -31.80 5.35 4.11
CA GLU A 127 -32.76 5.33 3.01
C GLU A 127 -32.13 4.84 1.70
N LYS A 128 -30.90 5.29 1.40
CA LYS A 128 -30.16 4.91 0.19
C LYS A 128 -29.66 3.47 0.21
N HIS A 129 -29.73 2.80 1.36
CA HIS A 129 -29.21 1.44 1.56
C HIS A 129 -30.30 0.45 2.00
N GLN A 130 -31.59 0.79 1.87
CA GLN A 130 -32.70 -0.08 2.28
C GLN A 130 -32.72 -1.41 1.52
N GLU A 131 -32.38 -1.40 0.23
CA GLU A 131 -32.33 -2.60 -0.62
C GLU A 131 -30.99 -3.34 -0.54
N HIS A 132 -30.01 -2.81 0.20
CA HIS A 132 -28.69 -3.40 0.33
C HIS A 132 -28.62 -4.37 1.51
N ARG A 133 -27.66 -5.30 1.46
CA ARG A 133 -27.32 -6.14 2.61
C ARG A 133 -26.61 -5.30 3.68
N VAL A 134 -27.29 -5.03 4.79
CA VAL A 134 -26.78 -4.23 5.91
C VAL A 134 -26.63 -5.10 7.16
N VAL A 135 -25.51 -4.95 7.85
CA VAL A 135 -25.24 -5.54 9.17
C VAL A 135 -25.45 -4.46 10.23
N GLY A 136 -26.31 -4.73 11.20
CA GLY A 136 -26.57 -3.84 12.34
C GLY A 136 -25.67 -4.15 13.53
N ASP A 137 -25.86 -3.39 14.62
CA ASP A 137 -25.20 -3.61 15.92
C ASP A 137 -23.67 -3.70 15.84
N ILE A 138 -23.05 -2.84 15.04
CA ILE A 138 -21.59 -2.83 14.87
C ILE A 138 -20.91 -2.34 16.16
N SER A 139 -20.25 -3.26 16.86
CA SER A 139 -19.51 -2.98 18.08
C SER A 139 -18.20 -2.22 17.81
N ILE A 140 -17.68 -1.53 18.83
CA ILE A 140 -16.35 -0.91 18.76
C ILE A 140 -15.25 -1.96 18.51
N THR A 141 -15.42 -3.19 19.03
CA THR A 141 -14.49 -4.30 18.79
C THR A 141 -14.41 -4.64 17.31
N GLN A 142 -15.53 -4.66 16.59
CA GLN A 142 -15.56 -4.86 15.14
C GLN A 142 -14.96 -3.69 14.38
N LEU A 143 -15.22 -2.43 14.81
CA LEU A 143 -14.59 -1.25 14.20
C LEU A 143 -13.07 -1.25 14.33
N LYS A 144 -12.53 -1.87 15.38
CA LYS A 144 -11.08 -2.05 15.58
C LYS A 144 -10.49 -3.21 14.76
N ARG A 145 -11.32 -4.00 14.09
CA ARG A 145 -10.91 -5.08 13.16
C ARG A 145 -11.55 -4.93 11.77
N PRO A 146 -11.29 -3.85 11.02
CA PRO A 146 -11.94 -3.62 9.72
C PRO A 146 -11.73 -4.76 8.71
N SER A 147 -10.62 -5.49 8.75
CA SER A 147 -10.37 -6.67 7.90
C SER A 147 -11.32 -7.83 8.13
N GLN A 148 -12.08 -7.85 9.23
CA GLN A 148 -13.14 -8.82 9.51
C GLN A 148 -14.53 -8.30 9.08
N LEU A 149 -14.66 -7.01 8.78
CA LEU A 149 -15.90 -6.37 8.35
C LEU A 149 -15.94 -6.13 6.84
N LEU A 150 -14.80 -5.68 6.28
CA LEU A 150 -14.56 -5.55 4.86
C LEU A 150 -14.26 -6.93 4.27
N TYR A 151 -14.83 -7.25 3.11
CA TYR A 151 -14.37 -8.43 2.38
C TYR A 151 -13.01 -8.14 1.71
N PRO A 152 -12.11 -9.14 1.59
CA PRO A 152 -10.82 -8.96 0.94
C PRO A 152 -10.96 -8.71 -0.56
N LEU A 153 -10.17 -7.78 -1.11
CA LEU A 153 -10.07 -7.55 -2.56
C LEU A 153 -9.04 -8.52 -3.18
N GLU A 154 -9.48 -9.75 -3.41
CA GLU A 154 -8.60 -10.87 -3.81
C GLU A 154 -8.12 -10.84 -5.28
N ASN A 155 -8.55 -9.85 -6.08
CA ASN A 155 -8.11 -9.75 -7.47
C ASN A 155 -6.59 -9.53 -7.55
N LYS A 156 -5.87 -10.59 -7.91
CA LYS A 156 -4.40 -10.61 -8.07
C LYS A 156 -3.82 -9.62 -9.07
N LYS A 157 -4.66 -9.01 -9.92
CA LYS A 157 -4.25 -8.01 -10.92
C LYS A 157 -4.33 -6.57 -10.43
N THR A 158 -4.95 -6.34 -9.28
CA THR A 158 -5.11 -5.01 -8.66
C THR A 158 -4.56 -5.03 -7.24
N ASN A 159 -5.41 -5.38 -6.27
CA ASN A 159 -5.14 -5.27 -4.85
C ASN A 159 -4.38 -6.48 -4.32
N ALA A 160 -4.73 -7.69 -4.80
CA ALA A 160 -4.21 -8.97 -4.30
C ALA A 160 -4.19 -9.04 -2.76
N GLN A 161 -5.31 -8.68 -2.13
CA GLN A 161 -5.40 -8.59 -0.69
C GLN A 161 -5.48 -9.98 -0.06
N TYR A 162 -4.32 -10.54 0.25
CA TYR A 162 -4.18 -11.76 1.03
C TYR A 162 -3.97 -11.38 2.49
N LEU A 163 -4.82 -11.90 3.37
CA LEU A 163 -4.86 -11.49 4.75
C LEU A 163 -4.17 -12.53 5.63
N PHE A 164 -3.21 -12.11 6.44
CA PHE A 164 -2.51 -13.01 7.37
C PHE A 164 -3.48 -13.79 8.25
N ALA A 165 -3.23 -15.09 8.39
CA ALA A 165 -3.94 -15.90 9.37
C ALA A 165 -3.66 -15.38 10.78
N ASP A 166 -4.63 -15.56 11.69
CA ASP A 166 -4.55 -15.05 13.07
C ASP A 166 -3.26 -15.51 13.77
N ARG A 167 -2.83 -16.76 13.54
CA ARG A 167 -1.60 -17.33 14.10
C ARG A 167 -0.36 -16.55 13.67
N SER A 168 -0.21 -16.30 12.37
CA SER A 168 0.93 -15.57 11.81
C SER A 168 0.94 -14.11 12.24
N CYS A 169 -0.23 -13.47 12.21
CA CYS A 169 -0.38 -12.09 12.64
C CYS A 169 0.01 -11.94 14.12
N GLN A 170 -0.47 -12.84 14.98
CA GLN A 170 -0.14 -12.86 16.41
C GLN A 170 1.37 -13.06 16.64
N PHE A 171 1.99 -14.02 15.95
CA PHE A 171 3.43 -14.24 16.00
C PHE A 171 4.22 -13.00 15.61
N LEU A 172 3.84 -12.32 14.52
CA LEU A 172 4.51 -11.09 14.07
C LEU A 172 4.45 -10.00 15.14
N VAL A 173 3.29 -9.77 15.76
CA VAL A 173 3.17 -8.76 16.82
C VAL A 173 4.00 -9.11 18.06
N ASP A 174 4.03 -10.38 18.45
CA ASP A 174 4.84 -10.84 19.59
C ASP A 174 6.35 -10.72 19.30
N LEU A 175 6.77 -11.03 18.07
CA LEU A 175 8.14 -10.84 17.61
C LEU A 175 8.54 -9.35 17.61
N LEU A 176 7.70 -8.48 17.05
CA LEU A 176 7.93 -7.02 17.05
C LEU A 176 8.10 -6.48 18.47
N SER A 177 7.27 -6.95 19.40
CA SER A 177 7.36 -6.61 20.83
C SER A 177 8.65 -7.12 21.47
N THR A 178 9.03 -8.37 21.17
CA THR A 178 10.25 -9.01 21.70
C THR A 178 11.52 -8.30 21.21
N LEU A 179 11.51 -7.82 19.97
CA LEU A 179 12.60 -7.03 19.38
C LEU A 179 12.65 -5.59 19.89
N GLY A 180 11.67 -5.16 20.71
CA GLY A 180 11.67 -3.84 21.34
C GLY A 180 11.25 -2.69 20.42
N PHE A 181 10.55 -2.97 19.31
CA PHE A 181 10.03 -1.91 18.45
C PHE A 181 8.85 -1.19 19.10
N THR A 182 8.83 0.14 18.99
CA THR A 182 7.77 1.02 19.52
C THR A 182 6.91 1.61 18.41
N ARG A 183 7.36 1.54 17.15
CA ARG A 183 6.63 2.02 15.98
C ARG A 183 6.72 1.05 14.82
N VAL A 184 5.58 0.77 14.19
CA VAL A 184 5.51 -0.13 13.03
C VAL A 184 4.83 0.58 11.87
N LEU A 185 5.59 0.90 10.82
CA LEU A 185 5.06 1.37 9.55
C LEU A 185 4.54 0.16 8.76
N CYS A 186 3.22 -0.01 8.74
CA CYS A 186 2.53 -1.08 8.05
C CYS A 186 2.25 -0.66 6.60
N VAL A 187 2.95 -1.25 5.62
CA VAL A 187 2.77 -0.93 4.20
C VAL A 187 2.08 -2.11 3.50
N GLY A 188 0.76 -2.01 3.31
CA GLY A 188 -0.07 -3.09 2.76
C GLY A 188 -0.40 -4.21 3.75
N THR A 189 -0.38 -3.95 5.06
CA THR A 189 -0.56 -4.98 6.11
C THR A 189 -1.70 -4.64 7.09
N PRO A 190 -2.96 -4.53 6.62
CA PRO A 190 -4.07 -4.04 7.44
C PRO A 190 -4.34 -4.89 8.69
N ARG A 191 -4.28 -6.23 8.58
CA ARG A 191 -4.49 -7.13 9.74
C ARG A 191 -3.42 -6.97 10.83
N LEU A 192 -2.17 -6.76 10.44
CA LEU A 192 -1.09 -6.53 11.38
C LEU A 192 -1.30 -5.20 12.11
N HIS A 193 -1.64 -4.15 11.36
CA HIS A 193 -1.97 -2.84 11.91
C HIS A 193 -3.11 -2.92 12.95
N GLU A 194 -4.20 -3.62 12.63
CA GLU A 194 -5.32 -3.86 13.54
C GLU A 194 -4.89 -4.55 14.84
N LEU A 195 -4.13 -5.64 14.73
CA LEU A 195 -3.73 -6.42 15.89
C LEU A 195 -2.74 -5.67 16.80
N ILE A 196 -1.81 -4.89 16.22
CA ILE A 196 -0.92 -4.00 16.98
C ILE A 196 -1.74 -3.01 17.81
N ARG A 197 -2.72 -2.35 17.19
CA ARG A 197 -3.57 -1.35 17.89
C ARG A 197 -4.45 -1.97 18.97
N LEU A 198 -4.93 -3.19 18.77
CA LEU A 198 -5.67 -3.93 19.78
C LEU A 198 -4.82 -4.25 21.01
N LYS A 199 -3.59 -4.73 20.82
CA LYS A 199 -2.68 -5.02 21.96
C LYS A 199 -2.26 -3.74 22.69
N ALA A 200 -2.07 -2.64 21.99
CA ALA A 200 -1.79 -1.35 22.61
C ALA A 200 -2.91 -0.86 23.54
N SER A 201 -4.15 -1.28 23.29
CA SER A 201 -5.32 -0.94 24.11
C SER A 201 -5.64 -1.98 25.21
N GLY A 202 -4.92 -3.11 25.27
CA GLY A 202 -5.22 -4.24 26.15
C GLY A 202 -4.59 -4.16 27.55
N GLU A 203 -4.83 -5.20 28.36
CA GLU A 203 -4.35 -5.30 29.75
C GLU A 203 -2.82 -5.33 29.87
N LYS A 204 -2.14 -5.98 28.91
CA LYS A 204 -0.68 -5.91 28.72
C LYS A 204 -0.36 -4.83 27.69
N LYS A 205 -0.31 -3.56 28.14
CA LYS A 205 -0.07 -2.40 27.28
C LYS A 205 1.29 -2.50 26.57
N SER A 206 1.30 -3.00 25.33
CA SER A 206 2.43 -2.80 24.42
C SER A 206 2.36 -1.38 23.87
N ASN A 207 3.36 -0.53 24.09
CA ASN A 207 3.34 0.86 23.61
C ASN A 207 3.71 0.97 22.11
N ILE A 208 3.23 0.04 21.28
CA ILE A 208 3.55 -0.01 19.86
C ILE A 208 2.53 0.84 19.10
N LYS A 209 2.99 1.93 18.50
CA LYS A 209 2.21 2.71 17.53
C LYS A 209 2.27 2.07 16.15
N SER A 210 1.25 2.26 15.35
CA SER A 210 1.24 1.79 13.96
C SER A 210 0.59 2.81 13.03
N LEU A 211 1.19 2.98 11.86
CA LEU A 211 0.66 3.75 10.74
C LEU A 211 0.45 2.81 9.55
N LEU A 212 -0.75 2.77 8.99
CA LEU A 212 -1.08 1.97 7.81
C LEU A 212 -0.98 2.81 6.54
N LEU A 213 -0.11 2.41 5.61
CA LEU A 213 -0.08 2.88 4.23
C LEU A 213 -0.70 1.80 3.34
N ASP A 214 -1.85 2.07 2.75
CA ASP A 214 -2.55 1.12 1.87
C ASP A 214 -3.26 1.83 0.72
N ILE A 215 -3.43 1.13 -0.40
CA ILE A 215 -4.17 1.62 -1.56
C ILE A 215 -5.68 1.39 -1.39
N ASP A 216 -6.09 0.50 -0.49
CA ASP A 216 -7.50 0.26 -0.20
C ASP A 216 -8.07 1.40 0.67
N PHE A 217 -8.65 2.39 0.00
CA PHE A 217 -9.29 3.55 0.64
C PHE A 217 -10.44 3.16 1.59
N ARG A 218 -10.99 1.93 1.50
CA ARG A 218 -12.09 1.49 2.38
C ARG A 218 -11.68 1.50 3.85
N TYR A 219 -10.38 1.38 4.15
CA TYR A 219 -9.85 1.49 5.52
C TYR A 219 -9.90 2.91 6.09
N SER A 220 -9.97 3.94 5.23
CA SER A 220 -9.98 5.36 5.64
C SER A 220 -11.12 5.71 6.61
N GLN A 221 -12.27 5.03 6.47
CA GLN A 221 -13.46 5.26 7.31
C GLN A 221 -13.37 4.66 8.73
N PHE A 222 -12.35 3.86 9.04
CA PHE A 222 -12.20 3.18 10.34
C PHE A 222 -11.10 3.77 11.22
N TYR A 223 -10.27 4.64 10.65
CA TYR A 223 -9.11 5.19 11.31
C TYR A 223 -9.21 6.71 11.38
N VAL A 224 -9.03 7.27 12.57
CA VAL A 224 -8.83 8.72 12.76
C VAL A 224 -7.44 9.13 12.27
N GLU A 225 -7.17 10.43 12.28
CA GLU A 225 -5.90 11.03 11.85
C GLU A 225 -4.69 10.34 12.52
N ASP A 226 -3.56 10.31 11.82
CA ASP A 226 -2.28 9.67 12.19
C ASP A 226 -2.19 8.13 12.17
N SER A 227 -3.24 7.39 11.79
CA SER A 227 -3.18 5.91 11.73
C SER A 227 -3.33 5.31 10.32
N PHE A 228 -3.74 6.10 9.32
CA PHE A 228 -3.90 5.65 7.94
C PHE A 228 -3.56 6.74 6.92
N CYS A 229 -2.86 6.36 5.85
CA CYS A 229 -2.70 7.17 4.66
C CYS A 229 -3.09 6.35 3.42
N HIS A 230 -3.95 6.93 2.57
CA HIS A 230 -4.21 6.36 1.26
C HIS A 230 -2.96 6.52 0.39
N TYR A 231 -2.33 5.40 0.03
CA TYR A 231 -0.97 5.36 -0.48
C TYR A 231 -0.78 4.28 -1.55
N ASN A 232 -0.07 4.61 -2.62
CA ASN A 232 0.33 3.66 -3.66
C ASN A 232 1.82 3.30 -3.55
N MET A 233 2.06 2.04 -3.18
CA MET A 233 3.40 1.48 -2.97
C MET A 233 4.24 1.29 -4.24
N PHE A 234 3.66 1.37 -5.44
CA PHE A 234 4.39 1.21 -6.69
C PHE A 234 5.00 2.51 -7.23
N ASN A 235 4.51 3.66 -6.78
CA ASN A 235 4.97 4.97 -7.26
C ASN A 235 5.23 5.99 -6.14
N HIS A 236 5.06 5.60 -4.87
CA HIS A 236 5.21 6.49 -3.70
C HIS A 236 4.22 7.67 -3.71
N HIS A 237 3.00 7.45 -4.20
CA HIS A 237 1.97 8.49 -4.25
C HIS A 237 1.11 8.49 -2.99
N PHE A 238 0.99 9.65 -2.34
CA PHE A 238 0.03 9.92 -1.28
C PHE A 238 -1.18 10.65 -1.87
N PHE A 239 -2.36 10.02 -1.82
CA PHE A 239 -3.57 10.56 -2.44
C PHE A 239 -4.09 11.80 -1.72
N ASP A 240 -3.88 11.87 -0.39
CA ASP A 240 -4.21 13.03 0.44
C ASP A 240 -3.10 14.11 0.42
N GLY A 241 -2.16 14.00 -0.53
CA GLY A 241 -1.14 15.01 -0.82
C GLY A 241 -0.09 15.17 0.28
N LYS A 242 0.42 16.40 0.42
CA LYS A 242 1.54 16.72 1.32
C LYS A 242 1.22 16.45 2.79
N ALA A 243 -0.02 16.63 3.23
CA ALA A 243 -0.39 16.38 4.62
C ALA A 243 -0.16 14.93 5.02
N ALA A 244 -0.60 13.96 4.21
CA ALA A 244 -0.36 12.54 4.48
C ALA A 244 1.11 12.14 4.33
N LEU A 245 1.84 12.77 3.41
CA LEU A 245 3.30 12.59 3.31
C LEU A 245 4.00 13.05 4.60
N GLU A 246 3.64 14.21 5.15
CA GLU A 246 4.21 14.69 6.42
C GLU A 246 3.86 13.79 7.59
N VAL A 247 2.62 13.27 7.68
CA VAL A 247 2.25 12.27 8.70
C VAL A 247 3.20 11.07 8.65
N CYS A 248 3.46 10.53 7.45
CA CYS A 248 4.40 9.42 7.28
C CYS A 248 5.85 9.81 7.62
N ARG A 249 6.29 11.00 7.21
CA ARG A 249 7.64 11.52 7.52
C ARG A 249 7.81 11.67 9.03
N THR A 250 6.89 12.34 9.71
CA THR A 250 6.92 12.53 11.16
C THR A 250 6.93 11.19 11.89
N PHE A 251 6.11 10.22 11.46
CA PHE A 251 6.09 8.88 12.05
C PHE A 251 7.45 8.17 11.95
N LEU A 252 8.13 8.29 10.80
CA LEU A 252 9.45 7.68 10.58
C LEU A 252 10.56 8.41 11.37
N GLN A 253 10.48 9.73 11.51
CA GLN A 253 11.52 10.56 12.13
C GLN A 253 11.33 10.76 13.65
N GLU A 254 10.17 10.38 14.20
CA GLU A 254 9.89 10.39 15.64
C GLU A 254 11.00 9.67 16.41
N ASP A 255 11.33 10.15 17.61
CA ASP A 255 12.47 9.71 18.45
C ASP A 255 13.77 9.50 17.68
N LYS A 256 14.09 10.41 16.74
CA LYS A 256 15.27 10.33 15.87
C LYS A 256 15.32 9.00 15.11
N GLY A 257 14.15 8.47 14.75
CA GLY A 257 13.96 7.20 14.06
C GLY A 257 14.43 5.95 14.81
N GLU A 258 14.58 6.00 16.14
CA GLU A 258 14.85 4.81 16.95
C GLU A 258 13.58 4.01 17.22
N GLY A 259 13.64 2.67 17.25
CA GLY A 259 12.47 1.85 17.59
C GLY A 259 11.37 1.79 16.51
N VAL A 260 11.66 2.21 15.28
CA VAL A 260 10.76 2.05 14.11
C VAL A 260 11.19 0.87 13.23
N ILE A 261 10.20 0.14 12.72
CA ILE A 261 10.36 -0.91 11.70
C ILE A 261 9.30 -0.75 10.63
N MET A 262 9.66 -0.99 9.37
CA MET A 262 8.70 -1.12 8.28
C MET A 262 8.33 -2.59 8.07
N VAL A 263 7.04 -2.91 8.05
CA VAL A 263 6.55 -4.26 7.72
C VAL A 263 5.68 -4.14 6.48
N THR A 264 6.04 -4.87 5.42
CA THR A 264 5.36 -4.81 4.14
C THR A 264 5.03 -6.19 3.61
N ASP A 265 3.84 -6.28 3.00
CA ASP A 265 3.35 -7.45 2.29
C ASP A 265 2.75 -7.00 0.95
N PRO A 266 3.60 -6.61 -0.01
CA PRO A 266 3.13 -6.06 -1.27
C PRO A 266 2.57 -7.17 -2.18
N PRO A 267 1.67 -6.85 -3.12
CA PRO A 267 1.07 -7.85 -3.99
C PRO A 267 2.15 -8.51 -4.85
N PHE A 268 2.34 -9.83 -4.71
CA PHE A 268 3.46 -10.56 -5.32
C PHE A 268 3.45 -10.63 -6.84
N GLY A 269 2.27 -10.44 -7.45
CA GLY A 269 2.20 -10.23 -8.87
C GLY A 269 3.15 -9.08 -9.26
N GLY A 270 3.19 -8.03 -8.42
CA GLY A 270 3.91 -6.76 -8.50
C GLY A 270 5.28 -6.81 -9.18
N LEU A 271 5.67 -5.72 -9.84
CA LEU A 271 7.06 -5.58 -10.27
C LEU A 271 7.89 -5.25 -9.02
N VAL A 272 8.81 -6.15 -8.65
CA VAL A 272 9.67 -6.03 -7.46
C VAL A 272 10.51 -4.75 -7.49
N GLU A 273 10.94 -4.34 -8.68
CA GLU A 273 11.82 -3.19 -8.86
C GLU A 273 11.16 -1.84 -8.50
N PRO A 274 9.95 -1.49 -8.99
CA PRO A 274 9.21 -0.33 -8.48
C PRO A 274 8.95 -0.34 -6.97
N LEU A 275 8.68 -1.52 -6.37
CA LEU A 275 8.52 -1.64 -4.92
C LEU A 275 9.82 -1.28 -4.21
N ALA A 276 10.95 -1.82 -4.66
CA ALA A 276 12.26 -1.51 -4.10
C ALA A 276 12.61 -0.02 -4.21
N VAL A 277 12.32 0.63 -5.34
CA VAL A 277 12.49 2.08 -5.51
C VAL A 277 11.65 2.86 -4.52
N THR A 278 10.39 2.48 -4.33
CA THR A 278 9.50 3.13 -3.36
C THR A 278 9.96 2.91 -1.92
N PHE A 279 10.40 1.71 -1.55
CA PHE A 279 10.95 1.44 -0.22
C PHE A 279 12.22 2.25 0.03
N LYS A 280 13.09 2.43 -0.97
CA LYS A 280 14.25 3.34 -0.87
C LYS A 280 13.87 4.79 -0.61
N LYS A 281 12.73 5.27 -1.14
CA LYS A 281 12.20 6.61 -0.82
C LYS A 281 11.75 6.73 0.64
N LEU A 282 11.07 5.71 1.18
CA LEU A 282 10.71 5.66 2.61
C LEU A 282 11.95 5.61 3.51
N ILE A 283 12.97 4.83 3.13
CA ILE A 283 14.26 4.79 3.84
C ILE A 283 14.94 6.16 3.79
N ALA A 284 14.93 6.84 2.64
CA ALA A 284 15.50 8.19 2.50
C ALA A 284 14.80 9.19 3.44
N MET A 285 13.47 9.19 3.49
CA MET A 285 12.69 10.01 4.43
C MET A 285 13.06 9.73 5.90
N TRP A 286 13.28 8.47 6.26
CA TRP A 286 13.73 8.10 7.61
C TRP A 286 15.15 8.63 7.89
N LYS A 287 16.08 8.52 6.92
CA LYS A 287 17.47 8.99 7.04
C LYS A 287 17.59 10.50 7.20
N GLU A 288 16.70 11.28 6.59
CA GLU A 288 16.67 12.74 6.73
C GLU A 288 16.52 13.21 8.19
N GLY A 289 15.87 12.43 9.05
CA GLY A 289 15.69 12.74 10.47
C GLY A 289 16.85 12.33 11.38
N GLN A 290 17.92 11.76 10.83
CA GLN A 290 19.01 11.17 11.60
C GLN A 290 20.21 12.13 11.78
N SER A 291 21.00 11.97 12.86
CA SER A 291 22.24 12.72 13.08
C SER A 291 23.42 12.17 12.26
N GLN A 292 24.48 12.95 12.03
CA GLN A 292 25.62 12.53 11.19
C GLN A 292 26.32 11.24 11.66
N ASP A 293 26.30 10.93 12.97
CA ASP A 293 26.89 9.71 13.55
C ASP A 293 26.13 8.42 13.21
N SER A 294 24.93 8.52 12.64
CA SER A 294 24.04 7.39 12.33
C SER A 294 24.15 6.90 10.89
N SER A 295 25.09 7.41 10.09
CA SER A 295 25.23 7.12 8.65
C SER A 295 25.32 5.61 8.31
N GLN A 296 25.70 4.78 9.29
CA GLN A 296 25.80 3.32 9.17
C GLN A 296 24.51 2.57 9.52
N LYS A 297 23.50 3.20 10.13
CA LYS A 297 22.24 2.54 10.50
C LYS A 297 21.31 2.44 9.29
N GLU A 298 20.73 1.26 9.09
CA GLU A 298 19.64 1.02 8.13
C GLU A 298 18.31 0.97 8.87
N LEU A 299 17.23 1.42 8.19
CA LEU A 299 15.87 1.22 8.68
C LEU A 299 15.61 -0.30 8.76
N PRO A 300 15.19 -0.85 9.90
CA PRO A 300 14.75 -2.24 9.99
C PRO A 300 13.51 -2.48 9.13
N ILE A 301 13.51 -3.57 8.35
CA ILE A 301 12.43 -3.90 7.41
C ILE A 301 12.12 -5.40 7.47
N PHE A 302 10.84 -5.73 7.61
CA PHE A 302 10.31 -7.04 7.23
C PHE A 302 9.59 -6.91 5.89
N TRP A 303 10.18 -7.51 4.85
CA TRP A 303 9.54 -7.67 3.55
C TRP A 303 9.02 -9.10 3.43
N ILE A 304 7.73 -9.26 3.73
CA ILE A 304 7.01 -10.53 3.58
C ILE A 304 6.71 -10.70 2.09
N PHE A 305 7.24 -11.75 1.49
CA PHE A 305 7.15 -11.99 0.06
C PHE A 305 7.42 -13.46 -0.28
N PRO A 306 6.97 -13.99 -1.44
CA PRO A 306 7.22 -15.38 -1.79
C PRO A 306 8.71 -15.70 -1.94
N TYR A 307 9.13 -16.84 -1.40
CA TYR A 307 10.54 -17.26 -1.28
C TYR A 307 11.33 -17.21 -2.60
N PHE A 308 10.69 -17.52 -3.73
CA PHE A 308 11.35 -17.57 -5.04
C PHE A 308 11.75 -16.18 -5.59
N PHE A 309 11.43 -15.09 -4.89
CA PHE A 309 11.89 -13.74 -5.20
C PHE A 309 13.15 -13.31 -4.43
N GLU A 310 13.70 -14.15 -3.55
CA GLU A 310 14.87 -13.82 -2.71
C GLU A 310 16.00 -13.18 -3.54
N PHE A 311 16.38 -13.83 -4.65
CA PHE A 311 17.45 -13.34 -5.52
C PHE A 311 17.20 -11.91 -6.01
N ARG A 312 15.96 -11.61 -6.44
CA ARG A 312 15.60 -10.26 -6.93
C ARG A 312 15.57 -9.23 -5.80
N ILE A 313 15.06 -9.61 -4.62
CA ILE A 313 15.04 -8.70 -3.45
C ILE A 313 16.47 -8.34 -3.06
N ARG A 314 17.38 -9.32 -2.98
CA ARG A 314 18.78 -9.12 -2.58
C ARG A 314 19.59 -8.30 -3.58
N GLN A 315 19.19 -8.24 -4.86
CA GLN A 315 19.79 -7.31 -5.83
C GLN A 315 19.55 -5.85 -5.43
N PHE A 316 18.41 -5.53 -4.81
CA PHE A 316 18.08 -4.17 -4.37
C PHE A 316 18.48 -3.88 -2.92
N PHE A 317 18.44 -4.90 -2.07
CA PHE A 317 18.75 -4.84 -0.64
C PHE A 317 19.71 -5.99 -0.25
N PRO A 318 21.02 -5.83 -0.44
CA PRO A 318 22.00 -6.90 -0.20
C PRO A 318 22.09 -7.37 1.26
N SER A 319 21.68 -6.52 2.22
CA SER A 319 21.63 -6.83 3.65
C SER A 319 20.49 -7.76 4.06
N PHE A 320 19.53 -8.02 3.16
CA PHE A 320 18.37 -8.86 3.47
C PHE A 320 18.75 -10.36 3.47
N CYS A 321 18.15 -11.09 4.40
CA CYS A 321 18.18 -12.55 4.46
C CYS A 321 16.76 -13.08 4.62
N MET A 322 16.48 -14.25 4.04
CA MET A 322 15.20 -14.92 4.20
C MET A 322 15.22 -15.76 5.47
N LEU A 323 14.18 -15.64 6.29
CA LEU A 323 13.94 -16.50 7.44
C LEU A 323 13.06 -17.69 7.03
N ASP A 324 13.17 -18.81 7.74
CA ASP A 324 12.41 -20.04 7.42
C ASP A 324 10.95 -20.02 7.92
N TYR A 325 10.50 -18.91 8.51
CA TYR A 325 9.14 -18.80 9.02
C TYR A 325 8.13 -18.75 7.86
N GLN A 326 7.22 -19.72 7.83
CA GLN A 326 6.13 -19.77 6.85
C GLN A 326 4.99 -18.86 7.34
N VAL A 327 4.88 -17.68 6.74
CA VAL A 327 3.76 -16.77 7.00
C VAL A 327 2.51 -17.37 6.35
N ASP A 328 1.61 -17.85 7.20
CA ASP A 328 0.30 -18.40 6.84
C ASP A 328 -0.75 -17.30 6.60
N TYR A 329 -1.60 -17.50 5.60
CA TYR A 329 -2.67 -16.59 5.19
C TYR A 329 -4.04 -17.28 5.27
N ASP A 330 -5.09 -16.54 5.57
CA ASP A 330 -6.47 -17.10 5.55
C ASP A 330 -6.90 -17.52 4.14
N ASN A 331 -6.32 -16.89 3.11
CA ASN A 331 -6.77 -17.00 1.73
C ASN A 331 -5.62 -17.19 0.71
N HIS A 332 -4.44 -17.67 1.13
CA HIS A 332 -3.33 -18.00 0.21
C HIS A 332 -2.34 -19.04 0.72
#